data_AF-A0A6L3N890-F1
#
_entry.id   AF-A0A6L3N890-F1
#
_cell.length_a   1.000
_cell.length_b   1.000
_cell.length_c   1.000
_cell.angle_alpha   90.00
_cell.angle_beta   90.00
_cell.angle_gamma   90.00
#
_symmetry.space_group_name_H-M   'P 1'
#
loop_
_entity.id
_entity.type
_entity.pdbx_description
1 polymer ?
#
loop_
_entity_poly.entity_id
_entity_poly.type
_entity_poly.pdbx_seq_one_letter_code
_entity_poly.pdbx_strand_id
1 'polypeptide(L)'
;KPAGGPPAVPPRPAWLLAEPQPLLMRANRPVFHTPLRMMSSAERIEAGWFDGQLTARDYYVAQDEAGACYWVFRERAGSEAEPHWFLHGLFG
;
A
#
# COMPACT_ATOMS: atom_id res chain seq x y z
N LYS A 1 0.07 -1.70 32.56
CA LYS A 1 -0.31 -2.91 31.77
C LYS A 1 -1.83 -3.08 31.94
N PRO A 2 -2.64 -3.07 30.86
CA PRO A 2 -2.81 -4.22 29.98
C PRO A 2 -1.81 -4.11 28.81
N ALA A 3 -0.98 -5.13 28.61
CA ALA A 3 -1.22 -6.27 27.75
C ALA A 3 -1.17 -5.75 26.32
N GLY A 4 0.06 -5.62 25.81
CA GLY A 4 0.28 -5.54 24.37
C GLY A 4 -0.27 -6.83 23.79
N GLY A 5 -1.51 -6.77 23.34
CA GLY A 5 -2.03 -7.75 22.41
C GLY A 5 -1.09 -7.80 21.21
N PRO A 6 -1.05 -8.92 20.47
CA PRO A 6 -0.31 -8.95 19.21
C PRO A 6 -0.70 -7.70 18.39
N PRO A 7 0.25 -7.03 17.73
CA PRO A 7 -0.07 -5.88 16.88
C PRO A 7 -1.23 -6.31 15.99
N ALA A 8 -2.30 -5.51 15.93
CA ALA A 8 -3.44 -5.81 15.08
C ALA A 8 -2.89 -6.07 13.68
N VAL A 9 -3.01 -7.32 13.21
CA VAL A 9 -2.53 -7.68 11.88
C VAL A 9 -3.37 -6.84 10.92
N PRO A 10 -2.75 -5.98 10.10
CA PRO A 10 -3.50 -5.19 9.14
C PRO A 10 -4.33 -6.12 8.25
N PRO A 11 -5.55 -5.71 7.88
CA PRO A 11 -6.43 -6.57 7.12
C PRO A 11 -5.76 -6.91 5.77
N ARG A 12 -5.92 -8.16 5.34
CA ARG A 12 -5.51 -8.58 4.00
C ARG A 12 -6.65 -8.31 3.02
N PRO A 13 -6.37 -7.84 1.79
CA PRO A 13 -7.44 -7.56 0.82
C PRO A 13 -8.16 -8.83 0.42
N ALA A 14 -9.44 -8.70 0.09
CA ALA A 14 -10.25 -9.80 -0.44
C ALA A 14 -9.84 -10.16 -1.88
N TRP A 15 -9.33 -9.18 -2.63
CA TRP A 15 -8.89 -9.35 -4.01
C TRP A 15 -7.51 -8.73 -4.23
N LEU A 16 -6.64 -9.45 -4.95
CA LEU A 16 -5.35 -8.94 -5.43
C LEU A 16 -5.34 -8.78 -6.96
N LEU A 17 -4.83 -7.65 -7.42
CA LEU A 17 -4.51 -7.44 -8.82
C LEU A 17 -3.36 -8.36 -9.22
N ALA A 18 -3.43 -8.92 -10.43
CA ALA A 18 -2.35 -9.75 -10.97
C ALA A 18 -1.05 -8.95 -11.14
N GLU A 19 -1.18 -7.68 -11.53
CA GLU A 19 -0.07 -6.72 -11.64
C GLU A 19 -0.43 -5.44 -10.87
N PRO A 20 0.47 -4.91 -10.03
CA PRO A 20 0.25 -3.63 -9.36
C PRO A 20 0.05 -2.48 -10.36
N GLN A 21 -1.01 -1.69 -10.17
CA GLN A 21 -1.29 -0.54 -11.01
C GLN A 21 -0.63 0.73 -10.45
N PRO A 22 0.19 1.47 -11.21
CA PRO A 22 0.79 2.72 -10.74
C PRO A 22 -0.28 3.79 -10.47
N LEU A 23 -0.12 4.52 -9.38
CA LEU A 23 -1.00 5.60 -8.97
C LEU A 23 -0.36 6.96 -9.22
N LEU A 24 -1.20 7.89 -9.69
CA LEU A 24 -0.81 9.28 -9.83
C LEU A 24 -0.73 9.94 -8.45
N MET A 25 0.20 10.87 -8.29
CA MET A 25 0.32 11.71 -7.10
C MET A 25 -0.27 13.09 -7.37
N ARG A 26 -1.23 13.53 -6.55
CA ARG A 26 -1.74 14.91 -6.54
C ARG A 26 -1.71 15.46 -5.14
N ALA A 27 -1.13 16.64 -4.95
CA ALA A 27 -1.01 17.30 -3.64
C ALA A 27 -0.48 16.35 -2.55
N ASN A 28 0.58 15.60 -2.85
CA ASN A 28 1.22 14.60 -1.98
C ASN A 28 0.33 13.43 -1.55
N ARG A 29 -0.76 13.14 -2.30
CA ARG A 29 -1.62 11.98 -2.06
C ARG A 29 -1.75 11.12 -3.33
N PRO A 30 -1.73 9.77 -3.20
CA PRO A 30 -2.03 8.90 -4.33
C PRO A 30 -3.51 9.04 -4.70
N VAL A 31 -3.79 8.96 -5.99
CA VAL A 31 -5.12 9.15 -6.56
C VAL A 31 -5.52 7.91 -7.34
N PHE A 32 -6.67 7.35 -6.98
CA PHE A 32 -7.36 6.31 -7.73
C PHE A 32 -8.82 6.73 -7.88
N HIS A 33 -9.18 7.26 -9.05
CA HIS A 33 -10.40 8.04 -9.32
C HIS A 33 -10.53 9.33 -8.48
N THR A 34 -10.48 9.25 -7.16
CA THR A 34 -10.41 10.38 -6.21
C THR A 34 -9.12 10.32 -5.39
N PRO A 35 -8.73 11.42 -4.71
CA PRO A 35 -7.61 11.39 -3.78
C PRO A 35 -7.85 10.38 -2.65
N LEU A 36 -6.88 9.51 -2.41
CA LEU A 36 -7.02 8.48 -1.39
C LEU A 36 -6.61 9.01 -0.01
N ARG A 37 -7.33 8.58 1.02
CA ARG A 37 -7.02 8.83 2.43
C ARG A 37 -6.39 7.59 3.04
N MET A 38 -5.21 7.73 3.64
CA MET A 38 -4.54 6.62 4.34
C MET A 38 -5.29 6.28 5.63
N MET A 39 -5.68 5.02 5.77
CA MET A 39 -6.43 4.48 6.90
C MET A 39 -5.57 3.65 7.86
N SER A 40 -4.38 3.23 7.43
CA SER A 40 -3.45 2.46 8.25
C SER A 40 -2.07 3.11 8.30
N SER A 41 -1.28 2.70 9.30
CA SER A 41 0.17 2.84 9.24
C SER A 41 0.76 1.96 8.13
N ALA A 42 2.03 2.20 7.81
CA ALA A 42 2.80 1.38 6.88
C ALA A 42 2.97 -0.05 7.42
N GLU A 43 2.51 -1.05 6.69
CA GLU A 43 2.91 -2.45 6.85
C GLU A 43 4.10 -2.71 5.92
N ARG A 44 5.29 -2.90 6.47
CA ARG A 44 6.45 -3.18 5.63
C ARG A 44 6.51 -4.64 5.25
N ILE A 45 6.64 -4.88 3.96
CA ILE A 45 6.93 -6.19 3.39
C ILE A 45 8.24 -6.06 2.63
N GLU A 46 9.26 -6.77 3.11
CA GLU A 46 10.57 -6.89 2.47
C GLU A 46 10.63 -8.28 1.83
N ALA A 47 10.62 -8.33 0.51
CA ALA A 47 10.88 -9.57 -0.24
C ALA A 47 12.33 -9.51 -0.72
N GLY A 48 13.17 -10.48 -0.35
CA GLY A 48 14.61 -10.39 -0.62
C GLY A 48 15.43 -11.66 -0.43
N TRP A 49 14.84 -12.87 -0.50
CA TRP A 49 15.63 -14.09 -0.27
C TRP A 49 16.05 -14.88 -1.52
N PHE A 50 15.44 -14.68 -2.70
CA PHE A 50 15.79 -15.48 -3.88
C PHE A 50 16.42 -14.73 -5.06
N ASP A 51 16.05 -13.48 -5.34
CA ASP A 51 16.46 -12.82 -6.61
C ASP A 51 17.37 -11.59 -6.44
N GLY A 52 17.93 -11.36 -5.25
CA GLY A 52 18.93 -10.30 -5.00
C GLY A 52 18.41 -8.86 -5.10
N GLN A 53 17.15 -8.64 -5.54
CA GLN A 53 16.49 -7.35 -5.43
C GLN A 53 15.74 -7.28 -4.09
N LEU A 54 16.27 -6.46 -3.18
CA LEU A 54 15.56 -6.05 -1.97
C LEU A 54 14.37 -5.17 -2.37
N THR A 55 13.22 -5.78 -2.62
CA THR A 55 11.99 -5.03 -2.86
C THR A 55 11.38 -4.71 -1.50
N ALA A 56 11.73 -3.52 -0.98
CA ALA A 56 11.14 -2.97 0.23
C ALA A 56 9.87 -2.16 -0.13
N ARG A 57 8.70 -2.71 0.19
CA ARG A 57 7.39 -2.09 -0.03
C ARG A 57 6.74 -1.76 1.30
N ASP A 58 6.28 -0.51 1.43
CA ASP A 58 5.41 -0.11 2.53
C ASP A 58 3.96 -0.22 2.04
N TYR A 59 3.17 -1.16 2.55
CA TYR A 59 1.74 -1.31 2.24
C TYR A 59 0.87 -0.48 3.19
N TYR A 60 -0.25 0.00 2.67
CA TYR A 60 -1.23 0.82 3.37
C TYR A 60 -2.64 0.42 2.95
N VAL A 61 -3.59 0.55 3.87
CA VAL A 61 -5.01 0.61 3.55
C VAL A 61 -5.36 2.06 3.23
N ALA A 62 -5.95 2.31 2.07
CA ALA A 62 -6.33 3.63 1.62
C ALA A 62 -7.81 3.64 1.23
N GLN A 63 -8.53 4.72 1.50
CA GLN A 63 -9.96 4.82 1.21
C GLN A 63 -10.24 5.97 0.23
N ASP A 64 -11.16 5.76 -0.70
CA ASP A 64 -11.67 6.84 -1.55
C ASP A 64 -12.79 7.65 -0.88
N GLU A 65 -13.33 8.63 -1.59
CA GLU A 65 -14.43 9.46 -1.08
C GLU A 65 -15.77 8.70 -0.99
N ALA A 66 -15.92 7.60 -1.72
CA ALA A 66 -17.11 6.75 -1.69
C ALA A 66 -17.07 5.72 -0.53
N GLY A 67 -15.94 5.59 0.17
CA GLY A 67 -15.75 4.68 1.29
C GLY A 67 -15.14 3.33 0.91
N ALA A 68 -14.80 3.10 -0.37
CA ALA A 68 -14.15 1.88 -0.81
C ALA A 68 -12.69 1.86 -0.35
N CYS A 69 -12.24 0.69 0.11
CA CYS A 69 -10.91 0.51 0.67
C CYS A 69 -10.01 -0.25 -0.31
N TYR A 70 -8.77 0.20 -0.40
CA TYR A 70 -7.76 -0.27 -1.34
C TYR A 70 -6.49 -0.64 -0.60
N TRP A 71 -5.82 -1.68 -1.09
CA TRP A 71 -4.49 -2.05 -0.63
C TRP A 71 -3.47 -1.46 -1.60
N VAL A 72 -2.79 -0.42 -1.13
CA VAL A 72 -1.81 0.33 -1.92
C VAL A 72 -0.44 0.17 -1.28
N PHE A 73 0.63 0.26 -2.07
CA PHE A 73 1.98 0.29 -1.52
C PHE A 73 2.82 1.40 -2.09
N ARG A 74 3.85 1.77 -1.32
CA ARG A 74 4.91 2.63 -1.76
C ARG A 74 6.22 1.84 -1.89
N GLU A 75 6.86 1.92 -3.04
CA GLU A 75 8.22 1.37 -3.23
C GLU A 75 9.26 2.32 -2.63
N ARG A 76 10.27 1.75 -1.96
CA ARG A 76 11.39 2.51 -1.38
C ARG A 76 12.65 2.54 -2.24
N ALA A 77 12.75 1.62 -3.21
CA ALA A 77 13.92 1.47 -4.07
C ALA A 77 13.50 1.67 -5.53
N GLY A 78 13.63 2.89 -6.03
CA GLY A 78 13.33 3.26 -7.41
C GLY A 78 13.76 4.71 -7.66
N SER A 79 14.34 4.96 -8.83
CA SER A 79 14.83 6.27 -9.28
C SER A 79 13.80 7.39 -9.04
N GLU A 80 14.27 8.59 -8.68
CA GLU A 80 13.49 9.78 -8.28
C GLU A 80 12.46 10.28 -9.32
N ALA A 81 12.34 9.63 -10.48
CA ALA A 81 11.57 10.08 -11.63
C ALA A 81 10.17 9.43 -11.80
N GLU A 82 9.89 8.27 -11.17
CA GLU A 82 8.70 7.44 -11.46
C GLU A 82 7.71 7.35 -10.28
N PRO A 83 6.43 6.99 -10.50
CA PRO A 83 5.43 6.95 -9.44
C PRO A 83 5.81 5.92 -8.37
N HIS A 84 5.99 6.41 -7.14
CA HIS A 84 6.35 5.59 -5.99
C HIS A 84 5.18 4.78 -5.44
N TRP A 85 3.94 5.01 -5.89
CA TRP A 85 2.72 4.45 -5.33
C TRP A 85 2.00 3.54 -6.31
N PHE A 86 1.51 2.42 -5.80
CA PHE A 86 0.83 1.40 -6.60
C PHE A 86 -0.40 0.89 -5.87
N LEU A 87 -1.45 0.57 -6.62
CA LEU A 87 -2.60 -0.20 -6.18
C LEU A 87 -2.33 -1.69 -6.40
N HIS A 88 -2.55 -2.50 -5.36
CA HIS A 88 -2.30 -3.95 -5.41
C HIS A 88 -3.53 -4.79 -5.08
N GLY A 89 -4.51 -4.25 -4.35
CA GLY A 89 -5.72 -5.00 -4.02
C GLY A 89 -6.88 -4.13 -3.58
N LEU A 90 -8.03 -4.77 -3.40
CA LEU A 90 -9.27 -4.15 -2.95
C LEU A 90 -9.79 -4.89 -1.70
N PHE A 91 -10.37 -4.11 -0.79
CA PHE A 91 -11.13 -4.58 0.35
C PHE A 91 -12.61 -4.42 0.01
N GLY A 92 -13.36 -5.52 0.10
CA GLY A 92 -14.80 -5.59 -0.16
C GLY A 92 -15.49 -6.43 0.88
#